data_AF-A0A918YUS2-F1
#
_entry.id   AF-A0A918YUS2-F1
#
_cell.length_a   1.000
_cell.length_b   1.000
_cell.length_c   1.000
_cell.angle_alpha   90.00
_cell.angle_beta   90.00
_cell.angle_gamma   90.00
#
_symmetry.space_group_name_H-M   'P 1'
#
loop_
_entity.id
_entity.type
_entity.pdbx_description
1 polymer ?
#
loop_
_entity_poly.entity_id
_entity_poly.type
_entity_poly.pdbx_seq_one_letter_code
_entity_poly.pdbx_strand_id
1 'polypeptide(L)'
;MSAPEHPLVREVFPELVSELVGLLEAEGENELAVCAWDLRLVEKCRCGDGFCRSFRTEPHPDGQPYGRGHRCVPLPPSEGMLVLDVVDGRIMYVEVLDREPLRDARLPRPA
;
A
#
# COMPACT_ATOMS: atom_id res chain seq x y z
N MET A 1 -21.29 0.26 -18.88
CA MET A 1 -21.12 -0.49 -17.63
C MET A 1 -19.78 -0.09 -17.08
N SER A 2 -19.73 0.69 -16.00
CA SER A 2 -18.45 1.04 -15.36
C SER A 2 -17.82 -0.24 -14.82
N ALA A 3 -16.50 -0.39 -14.97
CA ALA A 3 -15.77 -1.47 -14.33
C ALA A 3 -16.06 -1.47 -12.81
N PRO A 4 -16.15 -2.64 -12.15
CA PRO A 4 -16.24 -2.66 -10.70
C PRO A 4 -15.04 -1.90 -10.13
N GLU A 5 -15.31 -0.94 -9.24
CA GLU A 5 -14.25 -0.19 -8.58
C GLU A 5 -13.33 -1.17 -7.83
N HIS A 6 -12.02 -0.92 -7.86
CA HIS A 6 -11.06 -1.69 -7.07
C HIS A 6 -11.44 -1.64 -5.58
N PRO A 7 -11.28 -2.73 -4.81
CA PRO A 7 -11.64 -2.71 -3.39
C PRO A 7 -10.74 -1.74 -2.63
N LEU A 8 -11.26 -1.17 -1.54
CA LEU A 8 -10.45 -0.32 -0.68
C LEU A 8 -9.47 -1.19 0.11
N VAL A 9 -8.24 -0.72 0.31
CA VAL A 9 -7.24 -1.44 1.11
C VAL A 9 -7.75 -1.63 2.53
N ARG A 10 -8.48 -0.66 3.11
CA ARG A 10 -9.07 -0.81 4.46
C ARG A 10 -10.13 -1.92 4.57
N GLU A 11 -10.74 -2.33 3.46
CA GLU A 11 -11.71 -3.43 3.43
C GLU A 11 -11.02 -4.80 3.28
N VAL A 12 -9.81 -4.80 2.71
CA VAL A 12 -9.03 -6.03 2.46
C VAL A 12 -8.01 -6.27 3.57
N PHE A 13 -7.26 -5.25 3.96
CA PHE A 13 -6.16 -5.27 4.92
C PHE A 13 -6.32 -4.12 5.94
N PRO A 14 -7.34 -4.17 6.80
CA PRO A 14 -7.64 -3.09 7.75
C PRO A 14 -6.47 -2.83 8.72
N GLU A 15 -5.77 -3.87 9.17
CA GLU A 15 -4.62 -3.72 10.07
C GLU A 15 -3.47 -2.95 9.39
N LEU A 16 -3.22 -3.22 8.10
CA LEU A 16 -2.20 -2.49 7.33
C LEU A 16 -2.54 -1.01 7.18
N VAL A 17 -3.81 -0.67 6.90
CA VAL A 17 -4.20 0.75 6.79
C VAL A 17 -4.06 1.48 8.12
N SER A 18 -4.43 0.84 9.23
CA SER A 18 -4.24 1.43 10.55
C SER A 18 -2.76 1.67 10.87
N GLU A 19 -1.88 0.74 10.49
CA GLU A 19 -0.43 0.89 10.63
C GLU A 19 0.10 2.04 9.75
N LEU A 20 -0.29 2.08 8.48
CA LEU A 20 0.11 3.14 7.54
C LEU A 20 -0.27 4.53 8.05
N VAL A 21 -1.53 4.72 8.45
CA VAL A 21 -2.02 6.01 8.97
C VAL A 21 -1.21 6.42 10.20
N GLY A 22 -1.07 5.52 11.18
CA GLY A 22 -0.34 5.84 12.41
C GLY A 22 1.14 6.16 12.18
N LEU A 23 1.81 5.44 11.28
CA LEU A 23 3.20 5.71 10.93
C LEU A 23 3.35 7.03 10.16
N LEU A 24 2.45 7.32 9.23
CA LEU A 24 2.46 8.59 8.48
C LEU A 24 2.21 9.78 9.39
N GLU A 25 1.26 9.69 10.32
CA GLU A 25 1.03 10.73 11.32
C GLU A 25 2.26 10.94 12.23
N ALA A 26 2.90 9.86 12.67
CA ALA A 26 4.11 9.93 13.50
C ALA A 26 5.30 10.59 12.77
N GLU A 27 5.44 10.34 11.47
CA GLU A 27 6.45 10.98 10.62
C GLU A 27 6.06 12.39 10.13
N GLY A 28 4.87 12.89 10.52
CA GLY A 28 4.37 14.22 10.16
C GLY A 28 3.77 14.33 8.75
N GLU A 29 3.59 13.21 8.07
CA GLU A 29 3.03 13.07 6.71
C GLU A 29 1.48 13.07 6.72
N ASN A 30 0.88 14.06 7.38
CA ASN A 30 -0.56 14.10 7.66
C ASN A 30 -1.45 14.04 6.40
N GLU A 31 -1.05 14.69 5.32
CA GLU A 31 -1.81 14.64 4.06
C GLU A 31 -1.80 13.22 3.46
N LEU A 32 -0.66 12.54 3.53
CA LEU A 32 -0.56 11.16 3.09
C LEU A 32 -1.34 10.22 4.02
N ALA A 33 -1.40 10.49 5.33
CA ALA A 33 -2.21 9.73 6.26
C ALA A 33 -3.71 9.80 5.89
N VAL A 34 -4.20 10.98 5.50
CA VAL A 34 -5.57 11.13 4.97
C VAL A 34 -5.74 10.31 3.68
N CYS A 35 -4.80 10.38 2.75
CA CYS A 35 -4.84 9.59 1.51
C CYS A 35 -4.78 8.07 1.77
N ALA A 36 -4.02 7.62 2.77
CA ALA A 36 -3.84 6.22 3.11
C ALA A 36 -5.16 5.52 3.48
N TRP A 37 -6.11 6.28 4.03
CA TRP A 37 -7.42 5.78 4.44
C TRP A 37 -8.32 5.33 3.28
N ASP A 38 -8.15 5.91 2.10
CA ASP A 38 -8.98 5.67 0.91
C ASP A 38 -8.21 4.99 -0.24
N LEU A 39 -7.06 4.37 0.04
CA LEU A 39 -6.28 3.64 -0.96
C LEU A 39 -7.10 2.51 -1.58
N ARG A 40 -6.93 2.33 -2.89
CA ARG A 40 -7.53 1.25 -3.67
C ARG A 40 -6.50 0.17 -3.94
N LEU A 41 -6.88 -1.10 -3.86
CA LEU A 41 -6.01 -2.21 -4.25
C LEU A 41 -6.12 -2.43 -5.77
N VAL A 42 -5.33 -1.69 -6.55
CA VAL A 42 -5.38 -1.72 -8.02
C VAL A 42 -4.77 -3.01 -8.55
N GLU A 43 -3.54 -3.32 -8.12
CA GLU A 43 -2.83 -4.51 -8.59
C GLU A 43 -1.82 -4.99 -7.54
N LYS A 44 -1.80 -6.30 -7.25
CA LYS A 44 -0.74 -6.91 -6.43
C LYS A 44 0.54 -7.06 -7.24
N CYS A 45 1.69 -6.90 -6.59
CA CYS A 45 2.99 -7.19 -7.19
C CYS A 45 3.04 -8.65 -7.69
N ARG A 46 3.71 -8.86 -8.83
CA ARG A 46 3.79 -10.15 -9.52
C ARG A 46 5.22 -10.68 -9.66
N CYS A 47 6.17 -10.17 -8.86
CA CYS A 47 7.57 -10.64 -8.92
C CYS A 47 7.72 -12.13 -8.60
N GLY A 48 6.74 -12.72 -7.89
CA GLY A 48 6.74 -14.14 -7.52
C GLY A 48 7.54 -14.45 -6.26
N ASP A 49 8.20 -13.45 -5.68
CA ASP A 49 8.98 -13.63 -4.47
C ASP A 49 8.09 -13.85 -3.24
N GLY A 50 8.45 -14.84 -2.43
CA GLY A 50 7.69 -15.21 -1.24
C GLY A 50 7.63 -14.12 -0.16
N PHE A 51 8.62 -13.22 -0.14
CA PHE A 51 8.70 -12.11 0.82
C PHE A 51 7.93 -10.86 0.38
N CYS A 52 7.54 -10.76 -0.90
CA CYS A 52 6.91 -9.57 -1.44
C CYS A 52 5.39 -9.65 -1.36
N ARG A 53 4.78 -8.65 -0.72
CA ARG A 53 3.33 -8.47 -0.59
C ARG A 53 2.85 -7.10 -1.10
N SER A 54 3.73 -6.41 -1.81
CA SER A 54 3.53 -5.05 -2.32
C SER A 54 2.39 -4.95 -3.33
N PHE A 55 1.86 -3.74 -3.52
CA PHE A 55 0.75 -3.49 -4.44
C PHE A 55 0.69 -2.04 -4.93
N ARG A 56 0.11 -1.87 -6.13
CA ARG A 56 -0.25 -0.57 -6.72
C ARG A 56 -1.56 -0.07 -6.17
N THR A 57 -1.61 1.24 -5.95
CA THR A 57 -2.81 1.98 -5.54
C THR A 57 -3.39 2.83 -6.65
N GLU A 58 -2.63 3.01 -7.73
CA GLU A 58 -3.02 3.71 -8.96
C GLU A 58 -2.53 2.92 -10.18
N PRO A 59 -3.19 3.05 -11.35
CA PRO A 59 -2.69 2.45 -12.59
C PRO A 59 -1.32 3.05 -12.98
N HIS A 60 -0.34 2.19 -13.25
CA HIS A 60 0.98 2.61 -13.74
C HIS A 60 1.58 1.53 -14.64
N PRO A 61 2.12 1.88 -15.83
CA PRO A 61 2.75 0.91 -16.72
C PRO A 61 3.98 0.23 -16.10
N ASP A 62 4.09 -1.08 -16.28
CA ASP A 62 5.26 -1.83 -15.82
C ASP A 62 6.55 -1.39 -16.52
N GLY A 63 7.65 -1.39 -15.76
CA GLY A 63 8.99 -1.04 -16.24
C GLY A 63 9.21 0.45 -16.49
N GLN A 64 8.21 1.31 -16.26
CA GLN A 64 8.36 2.77 -16.40
C GLN A 64 8.64 3.42 -15.04
N PRO A 65 9.56 4.40 -14.96
CA PRO A 65 9.74 5.20 -13.76
C PRO A 65 8.53 6.13 -13.53
N TYR A 66 8.28 6.50 -12.27
CA TYR A 66 7.21 7.46 -11.93
C TYR A 66 7.49 8.90 -12.39
N GLY A 67 8.77 9.27 -12.56
CA GLY A 67 9.16 10.57 -13.11
C GLY A 67 9.22 11.70 -12.07
N ARG A 68 9.06 12.95 -12.52
CA ARG A 68 9.18 14.13 -11.66
C ARG A 68 8.07 14.13 -10.59
N GLY A 69 8.42 14.56 -9.38
CA GLY A 69 7.48 14.57 -8.24
C GLY A 69 7.44 13.25 -7.47
N HIS A 70 8.09 12.19 -8.00
CA HIS A 70 8.30 10.94 -7.27
C HIS A 70 9.24 11.13 -6.08
N ARG A 71 8.84 10.56 -4.94
CA ARG A 71 9.69 10.33 -3.78
C ARG A 71 9.31 9.00 -3.12
N CYS A 72 10.28 8.37 -2.48
CA CYS A 72 10.03 7.24 -1.59
C CYS A 72 9.86 7.75 -0.16
N VAL A 73 8.88 7.20 0.56
CA VAL A 73 8.62 7.47 1.97
C VAL A 73 8.82 6.18 2.75
N PRO A 74 10.02 5.92 3.29
CA PRO A 74 10.22 4.79 4.18
C PRO A 74 9.53 5.07 5.51
N LEU A 75 8.72 4.12 5.96
CA LEU A 75 8.09 4.17 7.27
C LEU A 75 8.82 3.21 8.22
N PRO A 76 8.81 3.45 9.55
CA PRO A 76 9.43 2.56 10.53
C PRO A 76 8.40 1.58 11.14
N PRO A 77 8.03 0.46 10.47
CA PRO A 77 7.10 -0.50 11.05
C PRO A 77 7.76 -1.31 12.18
N SER A 78 6.93 -2.00 12.97
CA SER A 78 7.44 -2.94 13.98
C SER A 78 7.99 -4.25 13.37
N GLU A 79 7.63 -4.57 12.13
CA GLU A 79 8.04 -5.80 11.42
C GLU A 79 8.27 -5.54 9.92
N GLY A 80 9.29 -6.16 9.33
CA GLY A 80 9.56 -6.11 7.90
C GLY A 80 9.90 -4.69 7.39
N MET A 81 9.57 -4.43 6.12
CA MET A 81 9.75 -3.12 5.49
C MET A 81 8.43 -2.60 4.94
N LEU A 82 8.22 -1.28 5.11
CA LEU A 82 7.09 -0.55 4.59
C LEU A 82 7.59 0.75 3.94
N VAL A 83 7.49 0.84 2.61
CA VAL A 83 7.94 2.01 1.84
C VAL A 83 6.83 2.43 0.88
N LEU A 84 6.58 3.72 0.77
CA LEU A 84 5.59 4.25 -0.17
C LEU A 84 6.27 4.93 -1.34
N ASP A 85 5.84 4.62 -2.56
CA ASP A 85 6.12 5.49 -3.70
C ASP A 85 5.03 6.55 -3.78
N VAL A 86 5.43 7.81 -3.69
CA VAL A 86 4.54 8.96 -3.71
C VAL A 86 4.86 9.83 -4.91
N VAL A 87 3.84 10.24 -5.67
CA VAL A 87 3.95 11.20 -6.78
C VAL A 87 3.00 12.36 -6.50
N ASP A 88 3.56 13.56 -6.32
CA ASP A 88 2.78 14.79 -6.09
C ASP A 88 1.70 14.63 -4.97
N GLY A 89 2.08 13.97 -3.87
CA GLY A 89 1.20 13.73 -2.71
C GLY A 89 0.26 12.53 -2.85
N ARG A 90 0.31 11.78 -3.96
CA ARG A 90 -0.47 10.55 -4.14
C ARG A 90 0.40 9.32 -3.90
N ILE A 91 -0.06 8.42 -3.05
CA ILE A 91 0.57 7.11 -2.88
C ILE A 91 0.23 6.29 -4.14
N MET A 92 1.25 5.87 -4.89
CA MET A 92 1.14 5.09 -6.13
C MET A 92 1.41 3.59 -5.89
N TYR A 93 2.26 3.29 -4.91
CA TYR A 93 2.69 1.94 -4.57
C TYR A 93 2.97 1.83 -3.08
N VAL A 94 2.62 0.68 -2.52
CA VAL A 94 2.94 0.30 -1.15
C VAL A 94 3.86 -0.91 -1.21
N GLU A 95 5.13 -0.73 -0.85
CA GLU A 95 6.09 -1.80 -0.68
C GLU A 95 5.88 -2.46 0.67
N VAL A 96 5.58 -3.76 0.66
CA VAL A 96 5.41 -4.57 1.88
C VAL A 96 6.30 -5.79 1.74
N LEU A 97 7.41 -5.80 2.45
CA LEU A 97 8.46 -6.82 2.31
C LEU A 97 8.81 -7.44 3.67
N ASP A 98 9.27 -8.68 3.64
CA ASP A 98 9.90 -9.38 4.79
C ASP A 98 9.05 -9.41 6.08
N ARG A 99 7.73 -9.60 5.94
CA ARG A 99 6.80 -9.79 7.06
C ARG A 99 5.83 -10.94 6.85
N GLU A 100 5.16 -11.35 7.92
CA GLU A 100 4.06 -12.33 7.84
C GLU A 100 3.01 -11.93 6.78
N PRO A 101 2.34 -12.92 6.13
CA PRO A 101 1.31 -12.62 5.15
C PRO A 101 0.20 -11.73 5.73
N LEU A 102 -0.13 -10.66 5.01
CA LEU A 102 -1.23 -9.78 5.37
C LEU A 102 -2.54 -10.58 5.43
N ARG A 103 -3.30 -10.35 6.50
CA ARG A 103 -4.60 -10.99 6.71
C ARG A 103 -5.65 -10.33 5.81
N ASP A 104 -6.13 -11.07 4.81
CA ASP A 104 -7.28 -10.64 4.01
C ASP A 104 -8.57 -10.80 4.85
N ALA A 105 -9.16 -9.69 5.27
CA ALA A 105 -10.35 -9.66 6.13
C ALA A 105 -11.59 -10.24 5.46
N ARG A 106 -11.58 -10.41 4.13
CA ARG A 106 -12.69 -11.01 3.37
C ARG A 106 -12.64 -12.53 3.36
N LEU A 107 -11.53 -13.12 3.80
CA LEU A 107 -11.38 -14.57 3.91
C LEU A 107 -11.77 -15.06 5.32
N PRO A 108 -12.32 -16.29 5.44
CA PRO A 108 -12.55 -16.90 6.74
C PRO A 108 -11.26 -16.99 7.55
N ARG A 109 -11.36 -16.86 8.88
CA ARG A 109 -10.22 -17.17 9.75
C ARG A 109 -9.86 -18.65 9.58
N PRO A 110 -8.57 -18.99 9.47
CA PRO A 110 -8.13 -20.37 9.64
C PRO A 110 -8.64 -20.89 11.01
N ALA A 111 -9.11 -22.13 11.02
CA ALA A 111 -9.58 -22.81 12.22
C ALA A 111 -8.45 -23.03 13.25
#